data_AF-A0A1F8BN16-F1
#
_entry.id   AF-A0A1F8BN16-F1
#
_cell.length_a   1.000
_cell.length_b   1.000
_cell.length_c   1.000
_cell.angle_alpha   90.00
_cell.angle_beta   90.00
_cell.angle_gamma   90.00
#
_symmetry.space_group_name_H-M   'P 1'
#
loop_
_entity.id
_entity.type
_entity.pdbx_description
1 polymer ?
#
loop_
_entity_poly.entity_id
_entity_poly.type
_entity_poly.pdbx_seq_one_letter_code
_entity_poly.pdbx_strand_id
1 'polypeptide(L)'
;MRERGNALLIVLVIAGILALVGLLLLKGRSSQDASNQKQDLMAPKGKDSAVEDGSSTLMGDRYIEYSPEVLASNKDKKRVLYFYANWCPTCRPADADFKANESQIPEDVVLIRVNYNDSDTDSEEEQLATQYGITYQHTFVQIDESGNEVTKWNGGQIEELLERL
;
A
#
# COMPACT_ATOMS: atom_id res chain seq x y z
N MET A 1 0.90 44.44 -32.30
CA MET A 1 0.57 43.38 -33.31
C MET A 1 1.11 41.98 -32.96
N ARG A 2 1.85 41.76 -31.86
CA ARG A 2 2.44 40.45 -31.52
C ARG A 2 1.52 39.48 -30.75
N GLU A 3 0.50 39.95 -30.03
CA GLU A 3 -0.35 39.06 -29.21
C GLU A 3 -1.43 38.29 -29.99
N ARG A 4 -1.87 38.83 -31.15
CA ARG A 4 -2.88 38.17 -31.99
C ARG A 4 -2.35 36.91 -32.70
N GLY A 5 -1.02 36.81 -32.89
CA GLY A 5 -0.39 35.65 -33.52
C GLY A 5 -0.36 34.42 -32.62
N ASN A 6 -0.03 34.60 -31.33
CA ASN A 6 0.05 33.49 -30.38
C ASN A 6 -1.34 32.94 -30.02
N ALA A 7 -2.36 33.80 -29.90
CA ALA A 7 -3.73 33.35 -29.65
C ALA A 7 -4.27 32.48 -30.80
N LEU A 8 -3.95 32.83 -32.06
CA LEU A 8 -4.38 32.05 -33.22
C LEU A 8 -3.67 30.69 -33.30
N LEU A 9 -2.37 30.64 -32.95
CA LEU A 9 -1.60 29.39 -32.91
C LEU A 9 -2.09 28.44 -31.81
N ILE A 10 -2.42 28.96 -30.62
CA ILE A 10 -2.94 28.15 -29.51
C ILE A 10 -4.31 27.54 -29.86
N VAL A 11 -5.20 28.30 -30.50
CA VAL A 11 -6.52 27.79 -30.92
C VAL A 11 -6.38 26.69 -31.97
N LEU A 12 -5.45 26.81 -32.92
CA LEU A 12 -5.20 25.78 -33.93
C LEU A 12 -4.62 24.49 -33.34
N VAL A 13 -3.73 24.60 -32.35
CA VAL A 13 -3.15 23.44 -31.65
C VAL A 13 -4.21 22.71 -30.82
N ILE A 14 -5.06 23.44 -30.08
CA ILE A 14 -6.15 22.85 -29.28
C ILE A 14 -7.17 22.16 -30.20
N ALA A 15 -7.56 22.79 -31.32
CA ALA A 15 -8.47 22.18 -32.28
C ALA A 15 -7.89 20.89 -32.90
N GLY A 16 -6.57 20.86 -33.18
CA GLY A 16 -5.88 19.67 -33.67
C GLY A 16 -5.84 18.52 -32.65
N ILE A 17 -5.58 18.83 -31.38
CA ILE A 17 -5.55 17.83 -30.29
C ILE A 17 -6.96 17.25 -30.06
N LEU A 18 -8.01 18.09 -30.06
CA LEU A 18 -9.39 17.63 -29.89
C LEU A 18 -9.85 16.71 -31.04
N ALA A 19 -9.45 16.99 -32.29
CA ALA A 19 -9.72 16.13 -33.43
C ALA A 19 -9.00 14.77 -33.33
N LEU A 20 -7.75 14.75 -32.84
CA LEU A 20 -6.96 13.54 -32.61
C LEU A 20 -7.53 12.65 -31.50
N VAL A 21 -7.95 13.25 -30.38
CA VAL A 21 -8.60 12.52 -29.28
C VAL A 21 -9.97 11.96 -29.71
N GLY A 22 -10.76 12.74 -30.45
CA GLY A 22 -12.03 12.26 -31.01
C GLY A 22 -11.87 11.07 -31.96
N LEU A 23 -10.82 11.06 -32.79
CA LEU A 23 -10.53 9.94 -33.69
C LEU A 23 -10.04 8.68 -32.95
N LEU A 24 -9.31 8.83 -31.84
CA LEU A 24 -8.88 7.72 -30.99
C LEU A 24 -10.05 7.07 -30.23
N LEU A 25 -11.02 7.87 -29.77
CA LEU A 25 -12.21 7.35 -29.07
C LEU A 25 -13.19 6.62 -30.00
N LEU A 26 -13.21 6.91 -31.30
CA LEU A 26 -14.08 6.23 -32.28
C LEU A 26 -13.57 4.84 -32.70
N LYS A 27 -12.28 4.53 -32.53
CA LYS A 27 -11.69 3.23 -32.92
C LYS A 27 -11.81 2.13 -31.85
N GLY A 28 -12.35 2.44 -30.66
CA GLY A 28 -12.40 1.52 -29.52
C GLY A 28 -13.66 0.66 -29.36
N ARG A 29 -14.57 0.60 -30.34
CA ARG A 29 -15.77 -0.27 -30.27
C ARG A 29 -15.77 -1.28 -31.42
N SER A 30 -15.13 -2.43 -31.20
CA SER A 30 -15.44 -3.63 -31.97
C SER A 30 -15.13 -4.90 -31.18
N SER A 31 -16.17 -5.74 -31.07
CA SER A 31 -16.13 -7.19 -30.87
C SER A 31 -15.74 -7.75 -29.49
N GLN A 32 -16.69 -8.41 -28.80
CA GLN A 32 -16.80 -9.87 -28.93
C GLN A 32 -18.02 -10.48 -28.22
N ASP A 33 -18.49 -11.54 -28.87
CA ASP A 33 -19.74 -12.27 -28.77
C ASP A 33 -20.01 -13.03 -27.47
N ALA A 34 -21.31 -13.25 -27.27
CA ALA A 34 -21.90 -14.25 -26.40
C ALA A 34 -21.76 -15.66 -26.98
N SER A 35 -21.39 -16.64 -26.14
CA SER A 35 -22.06 -17.96 -26.10
C SER A 35 -21.63 -18.73 -24.85
N ASN A 36 -22.62 -19.29 -24.18
CA ASN A 36 -22.58 -20.04 -22.93
C ASN A 36 -23.09 -21.46 -23.24
N GLN A 37 -22.36 -22.50 -22.82
CA GLN A 37 -23.03 -23.76 -22.46
C GLN A 37 -22.23 -24.62 -21.46
N LYS A 38 -22.53 -24.37 -20.18
CA LYS A 38 -22.84 -25.32 -19.09
C LYS A 38 -22.59 -26.82 -19.33
N GLN A 39 -21.82 -27.44 -18.43
CA GLN A 39 -22.05 -28.81 -17.98
C GLN A 39 -21.85 -28.93 -16.47
N ASP A 40 -22.61 -29.85 -15.90
CA ASP A 40 -23.28 -29.79 -14.60
C ASP A 40 -22.64 -30.77 -13.58
N LEU A 41 -22.88 -30.48 -12.30
CA LEU A 41 -22.97 -31.41 -11.15
C LEU A 41 -21.68 -31.99 -10.53
N MET A 42 -21.42 -31.64 -9.26
CA MET A 42 -21.71 -32.55 -8.13
C MET A 42 -21.64 -31.85 -6.74
N ALA A 43 -22.45 -32.40 -5.83
CA ALA A 43 -22.99 -31.95 -4.55
C ALA A 43 -21.99 -31.83 -3.34
N PRO A 44 -22.46 -31.36 -2.15
CA PRO A 44 -21.65 -30.67 -1.13
C PRO A 44 -21.31 -31.51 0.12
N LYS A 45 -20.27 -31.08 0.85
CA LYS A 45 -20.03 -31.24 2.31
C LYS A 45 -19.07 -30.09 2.69
N GLY A 46 -19.30 -29.19 3.64
CA GLY A 46 -19.92 -29.33 4.94
C GLY A 46 -18.83 -29.16 6.00
N LYS A 47 -18.69 -27.94 6.55
CA LYS A 47 -18.39 -27.60 7.96
C LYS A 47 -17.82 -26.19 8.08
N ASP A 48 -18.65 -25.31 8.61
CA ASP A 48 -18.37 -24.44 9.75
C ASP A 48 -16.88 -24.26 10.10
N SER A 49 -16.37 -23.08 9.79
CA SER A 49 -15.65 -22.25 10.77
C SER A 49 -15.56 -20.85 10.17
N ALA A 50 -16.55 -20.04 10.53
CA ALA A 50 -16.29 -18.63 10.74
C ALA A 50 -15.22 -18.54 11.82
N VAL A 51 -14.05 -18.03 11.44
CA VAL A 51 -13.18 -17.33 12.38
C VAL A 51 -13.08 -15.92 11.84
N GLU A 52 -13.53 -15.04 12.70
CA GLU A 52 -13.66 -13.61 12.55
C GLU A 52 -12.27 -13.02 12.33
N ASP A 53 -12.01 -12.44 11.17
CA ASP A 53 -10.97 -11.42 11.05
C ASP A 53 -11.64 -10.07 11.32
N GLY A 54 -12.09 -9.94 12.56
CA GLY A 54 -12.48 -8.68 13.12
C GLY A 54 -11.20 -7.97 13.47
N SER A 55 -10.79 -7.03 12.61
CA SER A 55 -9.89 -5.93 12.93
C SER A 55 -10.42 -5.22 14.18
N SER A 56 -10.02 -5.76 15.33
CA SER A 56 -10.08 -5.12 16.62
C SER A 56 -8.68 -4.56 16.81
N THR A 57 -8.36 -3.47 16.11
CA THR A 57 -7.28 -2.58 16.52
C THR A 57 -7.59 -2.15 17.95
N LEU A 58 -6.98 -2.82 18.92
CA LEU A 58 -7.12 -2.43 20.31
C LEU A 58 -6.33 -1.14 20.48
N MET A 59 -6.95 -0.13 21.07
CA MET A 59 -6.26 1.09 21.50
C MET A 59 -5.18 0.70 22.53
N GLY A 60 -3.99 0.33 22.08
CA GLY A 60 -2.94 -0.24 22.92
C GLY A 60 -1.86 -1.02 22.17
N ASP A 61 -2.18 -1.52 20.97
CA ASP A 61 -1.23 -2.30 20.18
C ASP A 61 -0.09 -1.39 19.68
N ARG A 62 1.15 -1.86 19.85
CA ARG A 62 2.40 -1.22 19.42
C ARG A 62 2.98 -1.85 18.18
N TYR A 63 2.50 -3.04 17.79
CA TYR A 63 2.74 -3.62 16.48
C TYR A 63 1.42 -3.92 15.77
N ILE A 64 1.16 -3.21 14.69
CA ILE A 64 -0.15 -3.18 14.04
C ILE A 64 -0.02 -3.18 12.53
N GLU A 65 -1.00 -3.76 11.83
CA GLU A 65 -1.08 -3.71 10.37
C GLU A 65 -1.50 -2.32 9.88
N TYR A 66 -1.00 -1.97 8.70
CA TYR A 66 -1.29 -0.70 8.08
C TYR A 66 -2.78 -0.56 7.75
N SER A 67 -3.29 0.62 8.05
CA SER A 67 -4.45 1.21 7.41
C SER A 67 -4.28 2.73 7.45
N PRO A 68 -4.99 3.49 6.60
CA PRO A 68 -4.98 4.95 6.69
C PRO A 68 -5.38 5.46 8.07
N GLU A 69 -6.31 4.76 8.75
CA GLU A 69 -6.76 5.10 10.09
C GLU A 69 -5.65 4.89 11.14
N VAL A 70 -4.95 3.76 11.10
CA VAL A 70 -3.81 3.48 11.99
C VAL A 70 -2.71 4.53 11.82
N LEU A 71 -2.38 4.89 10.57
CA LEU A 71 -1.38 5.91 10.29
C LEU A 71 -1.80 7.29 10.82
N ALA A 72 -3.09 7.66 10.64
CA ALA A 72 -3.62 8.96 11.02
C ALA A 72 -3.86 9.11 12.53
N SER A 73 -4.26 8.04 13.21
CA SER A 73 -4.60 8.05 14.65
C SER A 73 -3.36 8.05 15.56
N ASN A 74 -2.20 7.64 15.07
CA ASN A 74 -0.94 7.64 15.82
C ASN A 74 -0.01 8.80 15.41
N LYS A 75 -0.54 10.02 15.24
CA LYS A 75 0.26 11.23 14.89
C LYS A 75 1.09 11.79 16.03
N ASP A 76 0.69 11.49 17.25
CA ASP A 76 1.34 11.86 18.50
C ASP A 76 2.46 10.90 18.92
N LYS A 77 2.66 9.78 18.20
CA LYS A 77 3.70 8.79 18.46
C LYS A 77 4.80 8.83 17.39
N LYS A 78 5.99 8.33 17.74
CA LYS A 78 6.98 7.91 16.74
C LYS A 78 6.39 6.74 15.95
N ARG A 79 6.24 6.91 14.64
CA ARG A 79 5.78 5.83 13.77
C ARG A 79 6.96 5.26 13.00
N VAL A 80 7.05 3.94 12.99
CA VAL A 80 7.98 3.19 12.13
C VAL A 80 7.16 2.34 11.18
N LEU A 81 7.27 2.61 9.88
CA LEU A 81 6.68 1.79 8.83
C LEU A 81 7.60 0.62 8.53
N TYR A 82 7.10 -0.61 8.62
CA TYR A 82 7.82 -1.83 8.31
C TYR A 82 7.26 -2.45 7.03
N PHE A 83 7.97 -2.28 5.92
CA PHE A 83 7.60 -2.83 4.62
C PHE A 83 7.89 -4.34 4.59
N TYR A 84 6.85 -5.13 4.74
CA TYR A 84 6.84 -6.58 4.89
C TYR A 84 6.38 -7.25 3.59
N ALA A 85 6.90 -8.45 3.30
CA ALA A 85 6.37 -9.27 2.21
C ALA A 85 6.21 -10.72 2.67
N ASN A 86 5.08 -11.36 2.39
CA ASN A 86 4.79 -12.71 2.89
C ASN A 86 5.72 -13.81 2.34
N TRP A 87 6.25 -13.63 1.14
CA TRP A 87 7.21 -14.54 0.51
C TRP A 87 8.64 -14.36 1.03
N CYS A 88 8.92 -13.27 1.74
CA CYS A 88 10.27 -12.89 2.17
C CYS A 88 10.77 -13.76 3.34
N PRO A 89 11.89 -14.49 3.18
CA PRO A 89 12.39 -15.43 4.18
C PRO A 89 12.91 -14.75 5.45
N THR A 90 13.32 -13.49 5.37
CA THR A 90 13.76 -12.70 6.53
C THR A 90 12.63 -11.90 7.16
N CYS A 91 11.55 -11.62 6.43
CA CYS A 91 10.44 -10.82 6.93
C CYS A 91 9.54 -11.63 7.85
N ARG A 92 9.24 -12.89 7.50
CA ARG A 92 8.43 -13.79 8.34
C ARG A 92 8.98 -13.97 9.77
N PRO A 93 10.29 -14.26 9.99
CA PRO A 93 10.81 -14.35 11.35
C PRO A 93 10.78 -13.00 12.08
N ALA A 94 10.99 -11.88 11.39
CA ALA A 94 10.89 -10.55 12.01
C ALA A 94 9.44 -10.20 12.41
N ASP A 95 8.44 -10.45 11.57
CA ASP A 95 7.01 -10.29 11.93
C ASP A 95 6.63 -11.17 13.13
N ALA A 96 7.12 -12.41 13.21
CA ALA A 96 6.90 -13.27 14.36
C ALA A 96 7.59 -12.74 15.63
N ASP A 97 8.80 -12.23 15.50
CA ASP A 97 9.56 -11.65 16.61
C ASP A 97 8.89 -10.38 17.16
N PHE A 98 8.42 -9.48 16.28
CA PHE A 98 7.68 -8.29 16.69
C PHE A 98 6.36 -8.64 17.39
N LYS A 99 5.62 -9.65 16.92
CA LYS A 99 4.41 -10.14 17.61
C LYS A 99 4.72 -10.73 18.98
N ALA A 100 5.80 -11.49 19.12
CA ALA A 100 6.18 -12.10 20.38
C ALA A 100 6.72 -11.08 21.39
N ASN A 101 7.38 -10.03 20.89
CA ASN A 101 8.12 -9.05 21.68
C ASN A 101 7.53 -7.63 21.63
N GLU A 102 6.27 -7.49 21.21
CA GLU A 102 5.56 -6.20 21.12
C GLU A 102 5.66 -5.40 22.43
N SER A 103 5.64 -6.09 23.57
CA SER A 103 5.77 -5.47 24.88
C SER A 103 7.05 -4.65 25.06
N GLN A 104 8.12 -4.97 24.32
CA GLN A 104 9.41 -4.29 24.36
C GLN A 104 9.43 -3.00 23.52
N ILE A 105 8.53 -2.85 22.55
CA ILE A 105 8.39 -1.60 21.78
C ILE A 105 8.01 -0.48 22.77
N PRO A 106 8.71 0.68 22.78
CA PRO A 106 8.40 1.79 23.69
C PRO A 106 6.96 2.29 23.54
N GLU A 107 6.38 2.82 24.62
CA GLU A 107 4.99 3.31 24.63
C GLU A 107 4.74 4.48 23.67
N ASP A 108 5.78 5.29 23.40
CA ASP A 108 5.75 6.41 22.46
C ASP A 108 6.03 6.00 21.02
N VAL A 109 6.14 4.69 20.73
CA VAL A 109 6.42 4.13 19.41
C VAL A 109 5.29 3.22 18.95
N VAL A 110 4.95 3.32 17.67
CA VAL A 110 4.14 2.32 16.98
C VAL A 110 4.88 1.81 15.74
N LEU A 111 5.01 0.49 15.67
CA LEU A 111 5.51 -0.23 14.50
C LEU A 111 4.30 -0.62 13.63
N ILE A 112 4.27 -0.14 12.39
CA ILE A 112 3.16 -0.34 11.45
C ILE A 112 3.65 -1.25 10.33
N ARG A 113 3.12 -2.49 10.25
CA ARG A 113 3.42 -3.41 9.14
C ARG A 113 2.70 -2.95 7.88
N VAL A 114 3.44 -2.69 6.82
CA VAL A 114 2.93 -2.30 5.49
C VAL A 114 3.28 -3.44 4.53
N ASN A 115 2.29 -4.06 3.89
CA ASN A 115 2.57 -5.11 2.91
C ASN A 115 3.26 -4.52 1.67
N TYR A 116 4.13 -5.30 1.04
CA TYR A 116 5.00 -4.83 -0.04
C TYR A 116 5.22 -5.91 -1.11
N ASN A 117 4.75 -5.64 -2.33
CA ASN A 117 4.95 -6.49 -3.51
C ASN A 117 4.64 -7.98 -3.26
N ASP A 118 3.57 -8.27 -2.53
CA ASP A 118 3.09 -9.62 -2.27
C ASP A 118 1.59 -9.78 -2.59
N SER A 119 0.99 -10.91 -2.22
CA SER A 119 -0.43 -11.19 -2.51
C SER A 119 -1.41 -10.37 -1.68
N ASP A 120 -0.94 -9.73 -0.61
CA ASP A 120 -1.77 -9.05 0.38
C ASP A 120 -1.61 -7.53 0.28
N THR A 121 -0.68 -7.07 -0.57
CA THR A 121 -0.41 -5.65 -0.85
C THR A 121 -1.57 -5.00 -1.58
N ASP A 122 -2.04 -3.87 -1.04
CA ASP A 122 -3.07 -3.04 -1.68
C ASP A 122 -2.52 -1.74 -2.31
N SER A 123 -3.41 -0.99 -2.98
CA SER A 123 -3.04 0.23 -3.71
C SER A 123 -2.59 1.40 -2.81
N GLU A 124 -2.97 1.41 -1.53
CA GLU A 124 -2.56 2.45 -0.57
C GLU A 124 -1.16 2.14 -0.05
N GLU A 125 -0.87 0.87 0.21
CA GLU A 125 0.46 0.39 0.57
C GLU A 125 1.47 0.58 -0.57
N GLU A 126 1.07 0.34 -1.83
CA GLU A 126 1.86 0.66 -3.03
C GLU A 126 2.19 2.16 -3.13
N GLN A 127 1.22 3.03 -2.78
CA GLN A 127 1.43 4.48 -2.76
C GLN A 127 2.40 4.89 -1.64
N LEU A 128 2.29 4.30 -0.45
CA LEU A 128 3.25 4.51 0.63
C LEU A 128 4.66 4.07 0.22
N ALA A 129 4.79 2.87 -0.37
CA ALA A 129 6.05 2.36 -0.85
C ALA A 129 6.66 3.31 -1.90
N THR A 130 5.84 3.86 -2.80
CA THR A 130 6.27 4.87 -3.77
C THR A 130 6.71 6.18 -3.10
N GLN A 131 5.92 6.69 -2.15
CA GLN A 131 6.18 7.93 -1.42
C GLN A 131 7.54 7.90 -0.72
N TYR A 132 7.86 6.78 -0.05
CA TYR A 132 9.12 6.61 0.66
C TYR A 132 10.22 5.94 -0.20
N GLY A 133 10.00 5.74 -1.50
CA GLY A 133 11.01 5.19 -2.40
C GLY A 133 11.50 3.79 -2.02
N ILE A 134 10.59 2.92 -1.58
CA ILE A 134 10.88 1.57 -1.12
C ILE A 134 11.16 0.66 -2.31
N THR A 135 12.38 0.13 -2.35
CA THR A 135 12.86 -0.77 -3.43
C THR A 135 13.17 -2.18 -2.92
N TYR A 136 12.97 -2.41 -1.62
CA TYR A 136 13.27 -3.67 -0.96
C TYR A 136 12.27 -3.89 0.18
N GLN A 137 11.74 -5.10 0.29
CA GLN A 137 11.02 -5.55 1.48
C GLN A 137 11.98 -5.67 2.67
N HIS A 138 11.45 -5.86 3.87
CA HIS A 138 12.23 -5.79 5.09
C HIS A 138 12.89 -4.41 5.30
N THR A 139 12.22 -3.35 4.84
CA THR A 139 12.67 -1.97 5.01
C THR A 139 11.86 -1.31 6.10
N PHE A 140 12.51 -0.51 6.93
CA PHE A 140 11.89 0.29 7.96
C PHE A 140 12.04 1.77 7.64
N VAL A 141 10.99 2.55 7.87
CA VAL A 141 11.00 4.01 7.72
C VAL A 141 10.41 4.63 8.97
N GLN A 142 11.23 5.35 9.73
CA GLN A 142 10.71 6.22 10.78
C GLN A 142 10.19 7.51 10.15
N ILE A 143 9.00 7.93 10.56
CA ILE A 143 8.38 9.17 10.09
C ILE A 143 8.01 10.10 11.23
N ASP A 144 8.09 11.41 10.98
CA ASP A 144 7.66 12.44 11.91
C ASP A 144 6.13 12.64 11.91
N GLU A 145 5.63 13.57 12.73
CA GLU A 145 4.19 13.91 12.81
C GLU A 145 3.59 14.34 11.47
N SER A 146 4.41 14.99 10.62
CA SER A 146 4.03 15.48 9.29
C SER A 146 4.13 14.40 8.20
N GLY A 147 4.64 13.22 8.53
CA GLY A 147 4.87 12.12 7.58
C GLY A 147 6.15 12.28 6.77
N ASN A 148 7.11 13.11 7.21
CA ASN A 148 8.43 13.15 6.60
C ASN A 148 9.29 12.01 7.14
N GLU A 149 10.11 11.44 6.26
CA GLU A 149 11.12 10.46 6.65
C GLU A 149 12.17 11.08 7.58
N VAL A 150 12.39 10.45 8.73
CA VAL A 150 13.45 10.77 9.69
C VAL A 150 14.67 9.89 9.43
N THR A 151 14.45 8.59 9.29
CA THR A 151 15.51 7.61 8.99
C THR A 151 14.91 6.38 8.31
N LYS A 152 15.75 5.65 7.58
CA LYS A 152 15.40 4.44 6.83
C LYS A 152 16.52 3.42 6.93
N TRP A 153 16.16 2.16 7.14
CA TRP A 153 17.13 1.06 7.22
C TRP A 153 16.51 -0.25 6.72
N ASN A 154 17.38 -1.23 6.42
CA ASN A 154 16.98 -2.54 5.92
C ASN A 154 17.38 -3.63 6.92
N GLY A 155 16.52 -4.63 7.08
CA GLY A 155 16.75 -5.74 7.99
C GLY A 155 16.54 -5.35 9.46
N GLY A 156 16.43 -6.38 10.29
CA GLY A 156 16.31 -6.21 11.72
C GLY A 156 15.19 -7.07 12.32
N GLN A 157 15.17 -7.07 13.64
CA GLN A 157 14.19 -7.71 14.50
C GLN A 157 13.95 -6.74 15.67
N ILE A 158 13.35 -7.18 16.78
CA ILE A 158 13.08 -6.30 17.93
C ILE A 158 14.35 -5.59 18.43
N GLU A 159 15.48 -6.28 18.53
CA GLU A 159 16.74 -5.71 19.03
C GLU A 159 17.21 -4.55 18.15
N GLU A 160 17.32 -4.77 16.83
CA GLU A 160 17.74 -3.72 15.88
C GLU A 160 16.73 -2.57 15.83
N LEU A 161 15.42 -2.84 15.97
CA LEU A 161 14.43 -1.77 16.07
C LEU A 161 14.73 -0.87 17.27
N LEU A 162 14.98 -1.45 18.45
CA LEU A 162 15.27 -0.69 19.67
C LEU A 162 16.58 0.10 19.59
N GLU A 163 17.58 -0.41 18.88
CA GLU A 163 18.85 0.29 18.65
C GLU A 163 18.71 1.50 17.70
N ARG A 164 17.67 1.53 16.86
CA ARG A 164 17.47 2.55 15.81
C ARG A 164 16.52 3.69 16.21
N LEU A 165 15.75 3.53 17.28
CA LEU A 165 14.72 4.47 17.76
C LEU A 165 15.27 5.69 18.51
#